data_AF-A0A965EGK8-F1
#
_entry.id   AF-A0A965EGK8-F1
#
_cell.length_a   1.000
_cell.length_b   1.000
_cell.length_c   1.000
_cell.angle_alpha   90.00
_cell.angle_beta   90.00
_cell.angle_gamma   90.00
#
_symmetry.space_group_name_H-M   'P 1'
#
loop_
_entity.id
_entity.type
_entity.pdbx_description
1 polymer ?
#
loop_
_entity_poly.entity_id
_entity_poly.type
_entity_poly.pdbx_seq_one_letter_code
_entity_poly.pdbx_strand_id
1 'polypeptide(L)'
;RYNAGSAQDIMIPGFGVSQGSVRVYAGGLPLQEGIDYQVDYTFGRVTILNAAILNSGKNISVQYEQNDPFSFQTRTLIGTRLDYRLNEDVNLGGTLLYYNERQQLTRNQIGTEPARNVQYGLDLSVRKNSRMLTKMVDALPIIQTKEQSSVTFTGEFAQLLPGTSNRTDGEGASYIDDFENSATPYTLMSPLGWRLAFT
;
A
#
# COMPACT_ATOMS: atom_id res chain seq x y z
N ARG A 1 3.73 9.93 -21.81
CA ARG A 1 4.10 9.48 -20.46
C ARG A 1 5.60 9.63 -20.34
N TYR A 2 6.08 10.39 -19.36
CA TYR A 2 7.51 10.55 -19.11
C TYR A 2 7.99 9.39 -18.25
N ASN A 3 9.06 8.70 -18.65
CA ASN A 3 9.67 7.63 -17.87
C ASN A 3 10.97 8.18 -17.28
N ALA A 4 11.02 8.31 -15.95
CA ALA A 4 12.24 8.63 -15.21
C ALA A 4 12.75 7.33 -14.58
N GLY A 5 13.92 6.84 -15.02
CA GLY A 5 14.54 5.65 -14.47
C GLY A 5 15.54 5.01 -15.43
N SER A 6 16.55 4.31 -14.89
CA SER A 6 17.33 3.36 -15.69
C SER A 6 16.42 2.17 -16.01
N ALA A 7 16.71 1.42 -17.08
CA ALA A 7 15.86 0.31 -17.51
C ALA A 7 15.65 -0.78 -16.43
N GLN A 8 16.48 -0.80 -15.39
CA GLN A 8 16.51 -1.81 -14.34
C GLN A 8 16.15 -1.28 -12.95
N ASP A 9 16.40 0.02 -12.69
CA ASP A 9 16.20 0.62 -11.37
C ASP A 9 15.00 1.57 -11.36
N ILE A 10 14.13 1.35 -10.38
CA ILE A 10 12.96 2.18 -10.12
C ILE A 10 13.23 2.92 -8.81
N MET A 11 13.30 4.25 -8.88
CA MET A 11 13.42 5.10 -7.70
C MET A 11 12.05 5.32 -7.08
N ILE A 12 11.94 5.00 -5.79
CA ILE A 12 10.77 5.29 -4.97
C ILE A 12 10.87 6.76 -4.52
N PRO A 13 9.87 7.61 -4.81
CA PRO A 13 9.88 8.97 -4.31
C PRO A 13 9.60 8.98 -2.80
N GLY A 14 10.43 9.70 -2.06
CA GLY A 14 10.30 9.89 -0.61
C GLY A 14 11.54 9.49 0.20
N PHE A 15 11.51 9.77 1.50
CA PHE A 15 12.54 9.37 2.46
C PHE A 15 11.94 8.42 3.48
N GLY A 16 12.67 7.38 3.91
CA GLY A 16 12.22 6.49 4.99
C GLY A 16 11.16 5.49 4.56
N VAL A 17 11.43 4.74 3.49
CA VAL A 17 10.61 3.59 3.08
C VAL A 17 10.68 2.53 4.18
N SER A 18 9.52 2.07 4.65
CA SER A 18 9.43 1.05 5.70
C SER A 18 9.96 -0.29 5.21
N GLN A 19 10.84 -0.92 5.98
CA GLN A 19 11.42 -2.22 5.63
C GLN A 19 10.32 -3.29 5.48
N GLY A 20 10.35 -4.06 4.39
CA GLY A 20 9.36 -5.11 4.08
C GLY A 20 8.00 -4.60 3.60
N SER A 21 7.81 -3.29 3.45
CA SER A 21 6.56 -2.71 2.94
C SER A 21 6.46 -2.73 1.41
N VAL A 22 7.59 -2.86 0.72
CA VAL A 22 7.65 -2.74 -0.74
C VAL A 22 7.07 -4.00 -1.37
N ARG A 23 6.05 -3.83 -2.21
CA ARG A 23 5.43 -4.88 -3.02
C ARG A 23 5.50 -4.49 -4.48
N VAL A 24 6.15 -5.32 -5.30
CA VAL A 24 6.31 -5.09 -6.74
C VAL A 24 5.42 -6.04 -7.51
N TYR A 25 4.74 -5.51 -8.53
CA TYR A 25 3.86 -6.27 -9.41
C TYR A 25 4.26 -6.05 -10.87
N ALA A 26 4.28 -7.11 -11.69
CA ALA A 26 4.48 -7.04 -13.13
C ALA A 26 3.23 -7.51 -13.88
N GLY A 27 2.53 -6.59 -14.55
CA GLY A 27 1.27 -6.92 -15.25
C GLY A 27 0.20 -7.52 -14.33
N GLY A 28 0.19 -7.12 -13.04
CA GLY A 28 -0.74 -7.61 -12.02
C GLY A 28 -0.26 -8.83 -11.23
N LEU A 29 0.83 -9.49 -11.64
CA LEU A 29 1.40 -10.61 -10.88
C LEU A 29 2.37 -10.09 -9.81
N PRO A 30 2.22 -10.49 -8.53
CA PRO A 30 3.18 -10.12 -7.49
C PRO A 30 4.53 -10.79 -7.76
N LEU A 31 5.60 -10.04 -7.58
CA LEU A 31 6.98 -10.51 -7.71
C LEU A 31 7.54 -10.88 -6.34
N GLN A 32 8.57 -11.72 -6.31
CA GLN A 32 9.23 -12.13 -5.07
C GLN A 32 10.51 -11.32 -4.80
N GLU A 33 10.58 -10.68 -3.63
CA GLU A 33 11.78 -9.98 -3.18
C GLU A 33 12.94 -10.98 -2.96
N GLY A 34 14.14 -10.62 -3.40
CA GLY A 34 15.34 -11.46 -3.39
C GLY A 34 15.49 -12.41 -4.57
N ILE A 35 14.43 -12.63 -5.35
CA ILE A 35 14.46 -13.49 -6.56
C ILE A 35 14.21 -12.65 -7.81
N ASP A 36 13.06 -11.98 -7.87
CA ASP A 36 12.66 -11.19 -9.03
C ASP A 36 13.13 -9.74 -8.96
N TYR A 37 13.24 -9.19 -7.75
CA TYR A 37 13.71 -7.84 -7.48
C TYR A 37 14.41 -7.73 -6.13
N GLN A 38 15.18 -6.68 -5.94
CA GLN A 38 15.81 -6.30 -4.67
C GLN A 38 15.42 -4.87 -4.31
N VAL A 39 15.30 -4.60 -3.01
CA VAL A 39 15.00 -3.27 -2.49
C VAL A 39 16.17 -2.75 -1.65
N ASP A 40 16.60 -1.55 -1.97
CA ASP A 40 17.50 -0.73 -1.18
C ASP A 40 16.65 0.28 -0.39
N TYR A 41 16.30 -0.08 0.84
CA TYR A 41 15.44 0.72 1.71
C TYR A 41 16.09 2.03 2.18
N THR A 42 17.43 2.10 2.15
CA THR A 42 18.17 3.32 2.55
C THR A 42 18.02 4.41 1.50
N PHE A 43 18.16 4.04 0.23
CA PHE A 43 18.07 4.98 -0.88
C PHE A 43 16.70 4.95 -1.60
N GLY A 44 15.77 4.11 -1.16
CA GLY A 44 14.46 3.97 -1.77
C GLY A 44 14.54 3.50 -3.22
N ARG A 45 15.36 2.49 -3.50
CA ARG A 45 15.57 2.00 -4.87
C ARG A 45 15.16 0.54 -5.02
N VAL A 46 14.36 0.25 -6.02
CA VAL A 46 13.99 -1.12 -6.41
C VAL A 46 14.76 -1.50 -7.66
N THR A 47 15.53 -2.59 -7.59
CA THR A 47 16.29 -3.14 -8.71
C THR A 47 15.61 -4.42 -9.18
N ILE A 48 15.19 -4.47 -10.45
CA ILE A 48 14.63 -5.71 -11.01
C ILE A 48 15.77 -6.66 -11.38
N LEU A 49 15.75 -7.87 -10.86
CA LEU A 49 16.77 -8.90 -11.09
C LEU A 49 16.40 -9.80 -12.29
N ASN A 50 15.10 -10.03 -12.49
CA ASN A 50 14.61 -10.93 -13.51
C ASN A 50 14.56 -10.26 -14.91
N ALA A 51 15.53 -10.59 -15.75
CA ALA A 51 15.64 -10.06 -17.11
C ALA A 51 14.44 -10.40 -18.01
N ALA A 52 13.73 -11.50 -17.77
CA ALA A 52 12.54 -11.85 -18.55
C ALA A 52 11.41 -10.84 -18.30
N ILE A 53 11.29 -10.33 -17.06
CA ILE A 53 10.30 -9.31 -16.72
C ILE A 53 10.67 -7.98 -17.37
N LEU A 54 11.94 -7.58 -17.32
CA LEU A 54 12.44 -6.36 -17.97
C LEU A 54 12.19 -6.35 -19.48
N ASN A 55 12.49 -7.46 -20.15
CA ASN A 55 12.33 -7.59 -21.59
C ASN A 55 10.87 -7.81 -22.02
N SER A 56 9.96 -8.13 -21.09
CA SER A 56 8.56 -8.40 -21.41
C SER A 56 7.74 -7.15 -21.75
N GLY A 57 8.26 -5.95 -21.47
CA GLY A 57 7.52 -4.70 -21.65
C GLY A 57 6.28 -4.56 -20.76
N LYS A 58 6.11 -5.45 -19.77
CA LYS A 58 5.00 -5.39 -18.81
C LYS A 58 5.11 -4.14 -17.95
N ASN A 59 3.97 -3.55 -17.62
CA ASN A 59 3.93 -2.45 -16.66
C ASN A 59 4.30 -2.95 -15.26
N ILE A 60 5.27 -2.28 -14.64
CA ILE A 60 5.70 -2.57 -13.27
C ILE A 60 5.04 -1.55 -12.34
N SER A 61 4.37 -2.06 -11.30
CA SER A 61 3.76 -1.25 -10.25
C SER A 61 4.47 -1.53 -8.93
N VAL A 62 4.86 -0.48 -8.22
CA VAL A 62 5.52 -0.57 -6.91
C VAL A 62 4.60 0.07 -5.89
N GLN A 63 4.19 -0.70 -4.89
CA GLN A 63 3.47 -0.23 -3.71
C GLN A 63 4.44 -0.24 -2.53
N TYR A 64 4.38 0.77 -1.67
CA TYR A 64 5.27 0.89 -0.54
C TYR A 64 4.62 1.72 0.57
N GLU A 65 5.11 1.56 1.78
CA GLU A 65 4.76 2.43 2.90
C GLU A 65 5.95 3.31 3.24
N GLN A 66 5.66 4.56 3.58
CA GLN A 66 6.66 5.53 3.99
C GLN A 66 6.31 6.05 5.38
N ASN A 67 7.30 6.15 6.25
CA ASN A 67 7.15 6.89 7.49
C ASN A 67 7.29 8.39 7.18
N ASP A 68 6.18 9.12 7.19
CA ASP A 68 6.19 10.57 7.00
C ASP A 68 6.19 11.28 8.36
N PRO A 69 7.35 11.76 8.86
CA PRO A 69 7.43 12.44 10.14
C PRO A 69 6.79 13.84 10.11
N PHE A 70 6.46 14.37 8.93
CA PHE A 70 5.83 15.69 8.77
C PHE A 70 4.31 15.58 8.62
N SER A 71 3.74 14.38 8.62
CA SER A 71 2.29 14.19 8.68
C SER A 71 1.77 14.52 10.08
N PHE A 72 1.09 15.66 10.21
CA PHE A 72 0.51 16.07 11.49
C PHE A 72 -0.74 15.24 11.87
N GLN A 73 -1.39 14.56 10.94
CA GLN A 73 -2.64 13.84 11.19
C GLN A 73 -2.40 12.55 12.00
N THR A 74 -3.05 12.44 13.16
CA THR A 74 -2.96 11.23 14.00
C THR A 74 -3.79 10.11 13.38
N ARG A 75 -3.15 8.97 13.08
CA ARG A 75 -3.80 7.75 12.55
C ARG A 75 -3.81 6.69 13.64
N THR A 76 -4.95 6.03 13.82
CA THR A 76 -5.13 4.91 14.75
C THR A 76 -5.52 3.68 13.97
N LEU A 77 -4.72 2.63 14.05
CA LEU A 77 -5.03 1.30 13.51
C LEU A 77 -5.06 0.31 14.67
N ILE A 78 -6.23 -0.26 14.93
CA ILE A 78 -6.44 -1.27 15.97
C ILE A 78 -7.07 -2.47 15.30
N GLY A 79 -6.59 -3.66 15.59
CA GLY A 79 -7.23 -4.85 15.08
C GLY A 79 -6.78 -6.10 15.79
N THR A 80 -7.44 -7.19 15.43
CA THR A 80 -7.09 -8.52 15.87
C THR A 80 -7.07 -9.47 14.68
N ARG A 81 -6.21 -10.47 14.76
CA ARG A 81 -6.16 -11.59 13.85
C ARG A 81 -6.24 -12.87 14.67
N LEU A 82 -7.15 -13.76 14.25
CA LEU A 82 -7.37 -15.06 14.85
C LEU A 82 -6.95 -16.11 13.82
N ASP A 83 -5.95 -16.91 14.15
CA ASP A 83 -5.50 -18.02 13.32
C ASP A 83 -5.81 -19.33 14.03
N TYR A 84 -6.62 -20.18 13.39
CA TYR A 84 -6.99 -21.49 13.89
C TYR A 84 -6.47 -22.59 12.96
N ARG A 85 -5.58 -23.43 13.49
CA ARG A 85 -5.05 -24.60 12.79
C ARG A 85 -5.98 -25.78 13.03
N LEU A 86 -6.77 -26.14 12.00
CA LEU A 86 -7.69 -27.29 12.08
C LEU A 86 -6.90 -28.61 12.11
N ASN A 87 -5.82 -28.69 11.32
CA ASN A 87 -4.86 -29.77 11.31
C ASN A 87 -3.53 -29.28 10.69
N GLU A 88 -2.58 -30.18 10.43
CA GLU A 88 -1.27 -29.82 9.84
C GLU A 88 -1.39 -29.26 8.40
N ASP A 89 -2.48 -29.58 7.71
CA ASP A 89 -2.70 -29.24 6.29
C ASP A 89 -3.64 -28.04 6.10
N VAL A 90 -4.45 -27.68 7.10
CA VAL A 90 -5.59 -26.74 6.97
C VAL A 90 -5.55 -25.68 8.07
N ASN A 91 -5.48 -24.42 7.64
CA ASN A 91 -5.53 -23.24 8.50
C ASN A 91 -6.70 -22.34 8.11
N LEU A 92 -7.41 -21.83 9.11
CA LEU A 92 -8.46 -20.84 8.98
C LEU A 92 -8.04 -19.56 9.71
N GLY A 93 -8.06 -18.43 9.02
CA GLY A 93 -7.80 -17.11 9.58
C GLY A 93 -9.04 -16.24 9.59
N GLY A 94 -9.12 -15.35 10.59
CA GLY A 94 -10.09 -14.28 10.67
C GLY A 94 -9.42 -12.98 11.07
N THR A 95 -9.76 -11.89 10.39
CA THR A 95 -9.16 -10.58 10.63
C THR A 95 -10.24 -9.54 10.88
N LEU A 96 -10.05 -8.69 11.89
CA LEU A 96 -10.86 -7.50 12.12
C LEU A 96 -9.93 -6.32 12.38
N LEU A 97 -10.06 -5.27 11.59
CA LEU A 97 -9.25 -4.06 11.66
C LEU A 97 -10.16 -2.84 11.71
N TYR A 98 -9.79 -1.89 12.54
CA TYR A 98 -10.38 -0.56 12.65
C TYR A 98 -9.29 0.46 12.38
N TYR A 99 -9.52 1.28 11.36
CA TYR A 99 -8.66 2.38 10.97
C TYR A 99 -9.41 3.69 11.20
N ASN A 100 -8.78 4.66 11.85
CA ASN A 100 -9.36 5.97 12.07
C ASN A 100 -8.29 7.06 12.01
N GLU A 101 -8.53 8.03 11.15
CA GLU A 101 -7.74 9.26 11.12
C GLU A 101 -8.46 10.33 11.94
N ARG A 102 -7.75 10.96 12.87
CA ARG A 102 -8.31 12.03 13.68
C ARG A 102 -8.31 13.33 12.88
N GLN A 103 -9.50 13.93 12.73
CA GLN A 103 -9.65 15.26 12.16
C GLN A 103 -8.93 16.31 13.03
N GLN A 104 -8.12 17.16 12.40
CA GLN A 104 -7.57 18.36 13.06
C GLN A 104 -8.41 19.60 12.78
N LEU A 105 -8.99 19.68 11.59
CA LEU A 105 -9.89 20.75 11.16
C LEU A 105 -11.30 20.18 11.01
N THR A 106 -12.30 20.97 11.36
CA THR A 106 -13.72 20.62 11.19
C THR A 106 -14.23 20.88 9.77
N ARG A 107 -13.55 21.77 9.03
CA ARG A 107 -13.82 22.09 7.63
C ARG A 107 -12.76 21.43 6.75
N ASN A 108 -13.00 20.17 6.41
CA ASN A 108 -12.08 19.44 5.53
C ASN A 108 -12.47 19.72 4.08
N GLN A 109 -11.47 19.99 3.24
CA GLN A 109 -11.67 20.15 1.80
C GLN A 109 -11.86 18.79 1.13
N ILE A 110 -12.51 18.78 -0.03
CA ILE A 110 -12.65 17.56 -0.83
C ILE A 110 -11.27 16.95 -1.14
N GLY A 111 -11.15 15.65 -0.90
CA GLY A 111 -9.91 14.87 -1.09
C GLY A 111 -9.00 14.83 0.14
N THR A 112 -9.36 15.55 1.21
CA THR A 112 -8.62 15.56 2.50
C THR A 112 -9.47 15.04 3.65
N GLU A 113 -10.58 14.35 3.35
CA GLU A 113 -11.47 13.83 4.36
C GLU A 113 -10.79 12.73 5.17
N PRO A 114 -10.85 12.80 6.51
CA PRO A 114 -10.25 11.81 7.37
C PRO A 114 -11.03 10.49 7.25
N ALA A 115 -10.31 9.41 6.97
CA ALA A 115 -10.90 8.09 6.81
C ALA A 115 -11.22 7.44 8.16
N ARG A 116 -12.33 6.70 8.21
CA ARG A 116 -12.72 5.86 9.34
C ARG A 116 -13.30 4.56 8.82
N ASN A 117 -12.47 3.53 8.75
CA ASN A 117 -12.83 2.27 8.10
C ASN A 117 -12.82 1.12 9.09
N VAL A 118 -13.77 0.21 8.93
CA VAL A 118 -13.73 -1.12 9.57
C VAL A 118 -13.53 -2.14 8.46
N GLN A 119 -12.49 -2.95 8.54
CA GLN A 119 -12.26 -4.07 7.66
C GLN A 119 -12.43 -5.36 8.44
N TYR A 120 -13.13 -6.33 7.87
CA TYR A 120 -13.11 -7.69 8.38
C TYR A 120 -12.92 -8.68 7.24
N GLY A 121 -12.34 -9.83 7.54
CA GLY A 121 -12.08 -10.85 6.54
C GLY A 121 -11.88 -12.23 7.14
N LEU A 122 -11.96 -13.22 6.26
CA LEU A 122 -11.72 -14.63 6.54
C LEU A 122 -10.79 -15.18 5.47
N ASP A 123 -9.85 -16.01 5.88
CA ASP A 123 -8.93 -16.69 4.98
C ASP A 123 -8.85 -18.18 5.29
N LEU A 124 -8.65 -18.98 4.23
CA LEU A 124 -8.50 -20.43 4.29
C LEU A 124 -7.27 -20.82 3.49
N SER A 125 -6.37 -21.56 4.11
CA SER A 125 -5.20 -22.13 3.46
C SER A 125 -5.18 -23.63 3.67
N VAL A 126 -5.17 -24.37 2.56
CA VAL A 126 -5.03 -25.83 2.54
C VAL A 126 -3.78 -26.20 1.77
N ARG A 127 -2.81 -26.85 2.41
CA ARG A 127 -1.61 -27.38 1.77
C ARG A 127 -1.52 -28.87 2.02
N LYS A 128 -1.47 -29.65 0.94
CA LYS A 128 -1.37 -31.11 1.03
C LYS A 128 -0.33 -31.67 0.07
N ASN A 129 0.48 -32.58 0.55
CA ASN A 129 1.46 -33.27 -0.29
C ASN A 129 0.78 -34.38 -1.11
N SER A 130 1.03 -34.41 -2.43
CA SER A 130 0.43 -35.35 -3.38
C SER A 130 1.47 -36.25 -4.00
N ARG A 131 1.53 -37.51 -3.55
CA ARG A 131 2.38 -38.55 -4.17
C ARG A 131 1.93 -38.93 -5.57
N MET A 132 0.65 -38.75 -5.89
CA MET A 132 0.11 -39.01 -7.23
C MET A 132 0.73 -38.05 -8.23
N LEU A 133 0.79 -36.74 -7.89
CA LEU A 133 1.41 -35.74 -8.75
C LEU A 133 2.92 -35.98 -8.91
N THR A 134 3.63 -36.32 -7.83
CA THR A 134 5.05 -36.71 -7.92
C THR A 134 5.24 -37.85 -8.92
N LYS A 135 4.43 -38.92 -8.82
CA LYS A 135 4.51 -40.07 -9.73
C LYS A 135 4.17 -39.73 -11.18
N MET A 136 3.24 -38.81 -11.42
CA MET A 136 2.90 -38.38 -12.79
C MET A 136 4.05 -37.59 -13.41
N VAL A 137 4.76 -36.77 -12.63
CA VAL A 137 5.95 -36.04 -13.09
C VAL A 137 7.12 -37.01 -13.32
N ASP A 138 7.33 -37.97 -12.42
CA ASP A 138 8.36 -39.02 -12.57
C ASP A 138 8.12 -39.96 -13.77
N ALA A 139 6.89 -40.06 -14.26
CA ALA A 139 6.57 -40.85 -15.44
C ALA A 139 7.06 -40.20 -16.76
N LEU A 140 7.51 -38.95 -16.71
CA LEU A 140 8.11 -38.29 -17.88
C LEU A 140 9.55 -38.80 -18.07
N PRO A 141 9.88 -39.38 -19.25
CA PRO A 141 11.11 -40.16 -19.46
C PRO A 141 12.44 -39.37 -19.38
N ILE A 142 12.39 -38.08 -19.09
CA ILE A 142 13.55 -37.16 -19.04
C ILE A 142 13.73 -36.58 -17.62
N ILE A 143 12.81 -36.82 -16.68
CA ILE A 143 12.77 -36.14 -15.37
C ILE A 143 12.70 -37.19 -14.26
N GLN A 144 13.54 -37.05 -13.25
CA GLN A 144 13.51 -37.92 -12.05
C GLN A 144 13.44 -37.03 -10.82
N THR A 145 12.28 -36.99 -10.15
CA THR A 145 12.04 -36.12 -9.01
C THR A 145 12.24 -36.87 -7.70
N LYS A 146 12.95 -36.23 -6.76
CA LYS A 146 13.15 -36.74 -5.39
C LYS A 146 12.26 -36.05 -4.38
N GLU A 147 11.80 -34.85 -4.71
CA GLU A 147 10.97 -34.00 -3.86
C GLU A 147 9.48 -34.29 -4.02
N GLN A 148 8.75 -34.30 -2.90
CA GLN A 148 7.31 -34.56 -2.92
C GLN A 148 6.57 -33.33 -3.46
N SER A 149 5.64 -33.55 -4.39
CA SER A 149 4.80 -32.48 -4.91
C SER A 149 3.80 -32.05 -3.84
N SER A 150 3.54 -30.75 -3.72
CA SER A 150 2.51 -30.20 -2.84
C SER A 150 1.48 -29.40 -3.61
N VAL A 151 0.21 -29.54 -3.24
CA VAL A 151 -0.89 -28.73 -3.75
C VAL A 151 -1.30 -27.76 -2.66
N THR A 152 -1.29 -26.47 -2.98
CA THR A 152 -1.74 -25.42 -2.08
C THR A 152 -2.97 -24.75 -2.67
N PHE A 153 -4.03 -24.69 -1.90
CA PHE A 153 -5.23 -23.92 -2.18
C PHE A 153 -5.35 -22.81 -1.14
N THR A 154 -5.55 -21.58 -1.59
CA THR A 154 -5.78 -20.42 -0.73
C THR A 154 -7.04 -19.72 -1.19
N GLY A 155 -7.85 -19.31 -0.22
CA GLY A 155 -9.05 -18.52 -0.46
C GLY A 155 -9.15 -17.42 0.59
N GLU A 156 -9.48 -16.22 0.14
CA GLU A 156 -9.58 -15.04 1.01
C GLU A 156 -10.89 -14.30 0.70
N PHE A 157 -11.55 -13.82 1.75
CA PHE A 157 -12.67 -12.91 1.68
C PHE A 157 -12.38 -11.74 2.62
N ALA A 158 -12.55 -10.52 2.13
CA ALA A 158 -12.44 -9.34 2.96
C ALA A 158 -13.47 -8.30 2.53
N GLN A 159 -14.09 -7.65 3.52
CA GLN A 159 -15.02 -6.57 3.32
C GLN A 159 -14.54 -5.33 4.07
N LEU A 160 -14.57 -4.19 3.37
CA LEU A 160 -14.31 -2.87 3.93
C LEU A 160 -15.65 -2.15 4.11
N LEU A 161 -15.91 -1.69 5.32
CA LEU A 161 -16.97 -0.76 5.65
C LEU A 161 -16.34 0.65 5.73
N PRO A 162 -16.45 1.46 4.66
CA PRO A 162 -15.88 2.79 4.65
C PRO A 162 -16.69 3.75 5.52
N GLY A 163 -16.01 4.77 6.03
CA GLY A 163 -16.62 5.83 6.79
C GLY A 163 -15.68 7.02 6.92
N THR A 164 -16.16 8.08 7.56
CA THR A 164 -15.37 9.27 7.83
C THR A 164 -15.47 9.67 9.29
N SER A 165 -14.40 10.26 9.82
CA SER A 165 -14.41 10.84 11.17
C SER A 165 -14.85 12.31 11.18
N ASN A 166 -14.96 12.96 10.00
CA ASN A 166 -15.50 14.31 9.92
C ASN A 166 -17.01 14.27 10.20
N ARG A 167 -17.49 15.17 11.05
CA ARG A 167 -18.92 15.34 11.30
C ARG A 167 -19.23 16.82 11.45
N THR A 168 -20.04 17.34 10.55
CA THR A 168 -20.68 18.66 10.68
C THR A 168 -22.17 18.42 10.76
N ASP A 169 -22.81 18.89 11.84
CA ASP A 169 -24.24 18.68 12.08
C ASP A 169 -24.70 17.21 12.08
N GLY A 170 -23.84 16.30 12.56
CA GLY A 170 -24.13 14.87 12.67
C GLY A 170 -23.83 14.05 11.41
N GLU A 171 -23.65 14.69 10.25
CA GLU A 171 -23.34 14.04 8.97
C GLU A 171 -21.88 14.24 8.55
N GLY A 172 -21.36 13.31 7.75
CA GLY A 172 -20.04 13.45 7.14
C GLY A 172 -20.08 14.58 6.11
N ALA A 173 -19.23 15.58 6.28
CA ALA A 173 -19.28 16.81 5.49
C ALA A 173 -17.90 17.14 4.92
N SER A 174 -17.89 17.52 3.65
CA SER A 174 -16.70 17.96 2.94
C SER A 174 -17.01 19.25 2.19
N TYR A 175 -16.06 20.18 2.17
CA TYR A 175 -16.23 21.51 1.60
C TYR A 175 -15.56 21.56 0.24
N ILE A 176 -16.32 21.92 -0.80
CA ILE A 176 -15.77 22.23 -2.13
C ILE A 176 -14.93 23.50 -2.04
N ASP A 177 -15.42 24.50 -1.31
CA ASP A 177 -14.76 25.77 -1.01
C ASP A 177 -15.27 26.26 0.36
N ASP A 178 -14.36 26.73 1.20
CA ASP A 178 -14.65 27.30 2.51
C ASP A 178 -14.49 28.83 2.54
N PHE A 179 -14.10 29.43 1.41
CA PHE A 179 -13.82 30.87 1.23
C PHE A 179 -12.78 31.45 2.20
N GLU A 180 -12.00 30.63 2.91
CA GLU A 180 -10.98 31.12 3.86
C GLU A 180 -9.86 31.88 3.12
N ASN A 181 -9.59 31.53 1.85
CA ASN A 181 -8.62 32.23 1.00
C ASN A 181 -9.28 33.27 0.06
N SER A 182 -10.53 33.64 0.29
CA SER A 182 -11.23 34.63 -0.56
C SER A 182 -10.63 36.03 -0.46
N ALA A 183 -9.94 36.34 0.64
CA ALA A 183 -9.20 37.57 0.85
C ALA A 183 -7.80 37.25 1.37
N THR A 184 -6.77 37.71 0.65
CA THR A 184 -5.38 37.71 1.12
C THR A 184 -5.07 39.11 1.68
N PRO A 185 -5.05 39.30 3.02
CA PRO A 185 -4.81 40.62 3.58
C PRO A 185 -3.37 41.05 3.33
N TYR A 186 -3.19 42.10 2.53
CA TYR A 186 -1.91 42.79 2.40
C TYR A 186 -1.83 43.89 3.44
N THR A 187 -0.84 43.84 4.32
CA THR A 187 -0.59 44.92 5.27
C THR A 187 0.26 46.02 4.63
N LEU A 188 -0.25 47.25 4.63
CA LEU A 188 0.50 48.46 4.27
C LEU A 188 0.98 49.22 5.52
N MET A 189 0.85 48.63 6.71
CA MET A 189 1.17 49.31 7.97
C MET A 189 2.67 49.43 8.26
N SER A 190 3.55 48.86 7.42
CA SER A 190 5.00 48.96 7.58
C SER A 190 5.47 50.40 7.31
N PRO A 191 5.87 51.19 8.33
CA PRO A 191 6.22 52.60 8.15
C PRO A 191 7.47 52.78 7.28
N LEU A 192 8.37 51.79 7.31
CA LEU A 192 9.60 51.75 6.51
C LEU A 192 9.34 51.61 4.99
N GLY A 193 8.15 51.17 4.58
CA GLY A 193 7.77 51.04 3.18
C GLY A 193 7.23 52.33 2.56
N TRP A 194 6.92 53.35 3.37
CA TRP A 194 6.36 54.61 2.89
C TRP A 194 7.47 55.60 2.49
N ARG A 195 7.30 56.26 1.36
CA ARG A 195 8.15 57.36 0.89
C ARG A 195 7.29 58.50 0.38
N LEU A 196 7.84 59.72 0.42
CA LEU A 196 7.17 60.88 -0.14
C LEU A 196 6.89 60.65 -1.64
N ALA A 197 5.67 60.99 -2.07
CA ALA A 197 5.31 60.98 -3.48
C ALA A 197 5.96 62.17 -4.19
N PHE A 198 6.35 61.97 -5.45
CA PHE A 198 6.77 63.06 -6.34
C PHE A 198 5.54 63.79 -6.88
N THR A 199 5.66 65.10 -7.12
CA THR A 199 4.61 65.97 -7.69
C THR A 199 4.63 66.01 -9.20
#